data_AF-N2AGQ2-F1
#
_entry.id   AF-N2AGQ2-F1
#
_cell.length_a   1.000
_cell.length_b   1.000
_cell.length_c   1.000
_cell.angle_alpha   90.00
_cell.angle_beta   90.00
_cell.angle_gamma   90.00
#
_symmetry.space_group_name_H-M   'P 1'
#
loop_
_entity.id
_entity.type
_entity.pdbx_description
1 polymer ?
#
loop_
_entity_poly.entity_id
_entity_poly.type
_entity_poly.pdbx_seq_one_letter_code
_entity_poly.pdbx_strand_id
1 'polypeptide(L)'
;MNWKKVGQVILWILFWYYLLPHYLLKRYVFKGKNGGVWSSILSVVIAFFFLVFAIGSQASDEDEADSHASPKVHYVVKKVGTTRLAEAKAKEKILNKEKSTKEAEYEKLEKELSRAQAAKEKQEAEQKAQQKAAAAKEEKAQAAARRAAKEAQKPAEEDSSTSDSHSETHHSNSHEGDLYTGESGKIIGNSRSHIYHVPGQAGYHMNSANAVYFDSERDAINQGYRKAMR
;
A
#
# COMPACT_ATOMS: atom_id res chain seq x y z
N MET A 1 4.90 20.67 52.60
CA MET A 1 4.63 20.05 51.27
C MET A 1 3.68 20.96 50.51
N ASN A 2 4.06 21.45 49.32
CA ASN A 2 3.22 22.39 48.56
C ASN A 2 2.04 21.64 47.93
N TRP A 3 0.91 21.58 48.64
CA TRP A 3 -0.31 20.88 48.24
C TRP A 3 -0.81 21.28 46.84
N LYS A 4 -0.55 22.52 46.41
CA LYS A 4 -0.84 22.98 45.03
C LYS A 4 0.01 22.26 43.97
N LYS A 5 1.30 22.04 44.24
CA LYS A 5 2.21 21.31 43.34
C LYS A 5 1.89 19.81 43.32
N VAL A 6 1.54 19.25 44.48
CA VAL A 6 1.13 17.84 44.59
C VAL A 6 -0.19 17.59 43.85
N GLY A 7 -1.18 18.46 44.02
CA GLY A 7 -2.44 18.39 43.27
C GLY A 7 -2.23 18.50 41.76
N GLN A 8 -1.34 19.38 41.29
CA GLN A 8 -1.04 19.54 39.87
C GLN A 8 -0.30 18.34 39.27
N VAL A 9 0.59 17.70 40.04
CA VAL A 9 1.28 16.46 39.62
C VAL A 9 0.29 15.29 39.56
N ILE A 10 -0.61 15.16 40.54
CA ILE A 10 -1.68 14.14 40.52
C ILE A 10 -2.59 14.37 39.31
N LEU A 11 -2.98 15.62 39.02
CA LEU A 11 -3.79 15.95 37.84
C LEU A 11 -3.08 15.61 36.53
N TRP A 12 -1.77 15.83 36.46
CA TRP A 12 -0.93 15.48 35.31
C TRP A 12 -0.80 13.96 35.13
N ILE A 13 -0.62 13.21 36.22
CA ILE A 13 -0.55 11.74 36.20
C ILE A 13 -1.91 11.18 35.75
N LEU A 14 -3.02 11.69 36.30
CA LEU A 14 -4.36 11.29 35.86
C LEU A 14 -4.62 11.66 34.39
N PHE A 15 -4.18 12.84 33.94
CA PHE A 15 -4.29 13.26 32.55
C PHE A 15 -3.54 12.33 31.60
N TRP A 16 -2.27 11.99 31.90
CA TRP A 16 -1.51 11.05 31.07
C TRP A 16 -2.04 9.62 31.16
N TYR A 17 -2.47 9.19 32.34
CA TYR A 17 -3.02 7.85 32.56
C TYR A 17 -4.39 7.64 31.90
N TYR A 18 -5.22 8.67 31.76
CA TYR A 18 -6.52 8.55 31.07
C TYR A 18 -6.43 8.90 29.58
N LEU A 19 -5.62 9.89 29.18
CA LEU A 19 -5.59 10.38 27.81
C LEU A 19 -4.76 9.48 26.89
N LEU A 20 -3.62 8.94 27.33
CA LEU A 20 -2.80 8.05 26.48
C LEU A 20 -3.53 6.75 26.13
N PRO A 21 -4.10 5.99 27.08
CA PRO A 21 -4.83 4.76 26.74
C PRO A 21 -6.05 5.09 25.88
N HIS A 22 -6.81 6.14 26.19
CA HIS A 22 -7.98 6.49 25.40
C HIS A 22 -7.62 6.86 23.94
N TYR A 23 -6.51 7.57 23.71
CA TYR A 23 -6.06 7.93 22.36
C TYR A 23 -5.40 6.75 21.61
N LEU A 24 -4.63 5.92 22.31
CA LEU A 24 -3.95 4.75 21.73
C LEU A 24 -4.92 3.61 21.44
N LEU A 25 -5.86 3.31 22.32
CA LEU A 25 -6.89 2.28 22.10
C LEU A 25 -7.87 2.68 20.98
N LYS A 26 -8.22 3.98 20.86
CA LYS A 26 -9.08 4.49 19.77
C LYS A 26 -8.40 4.41 18.40
N ARG A 27 -7.07 4.56 18.34
CA ARG A 27 -6.33 4.57 17.07
C ARG A 27 -5.82 3.18 16.63
N TYR A 28 -5.55 2.26 17.57
CA TYR A 28 -4.87 1.00 17.25
C TYR A 28 -5.66 -0.30 17.45
N VAL A 29 -6.67 -0.38 18.34
CA VAL A 29 -7.17 -1.72 18.76
C VAL A 29 -8.64 -1.99 18.48
N PHE A 30 -9.54 -0.99 18.47
CA PHE A 30 -10.99 -1.29 18.38
C PHE A 30 -11.69 -0.64 17.19
N LYS A 31 -11.54 -1.26 16.01
CA LYS A 31 -12.40 -1.08 14.83
C LYS A 31 -13.59 -2.07 14.83
N GLY A 32 -14.14 -2.37 16.01
CA GLY A 32 -15.18 -3.38 16.19
C GLY A 32 -16.32 -2.90 17.09
N LYS A 33 -17.54 -3.38 16.79
CA LYS A 33 -18.85 -2.94 17.34
C LYS A 33 -18.97 -2.97 18.88
N ASN A 34 -18.03 -3.61 19.58
CA ASN A 34 -18.09 -3.87 21.03
C ASN A 34 -16.89 -3.29 21.84
N GLY A 35 -16.16 -2.31 21.28
CA GLY A 35 -14.93 -1.78 21.89
C GLY A 35 -15.05 -1.26 23.33
N GLY A 36 -16.23 -0.79 23.74
CA GLY A 36 -16.47 -0.33 25.11
C GLY A 36 -16.42 -1.45 26.16
N VAL A 37 -16.93 -2.64 25.83
CA VAL A 37 -17.00 -3.78 26.77
C VAL A 37 -15.61 -4.36 27.02
N TRP A 38 -14.79 -4.47 25.98
CA TRP A 38 -13.42 -4.97 26.08
C TRP A 38 -12.50 -4.03 26.86
N SER A 39 -12.72 -2.72 26.76
CA SER A 39 -12.01 -1.72 27.56
C SER A 39 -12.35 -1.83 29.05
N SER A 40 -13.61 -2.08 29.40
CA SER A 40 -14.01 -2.29 30.81
C SER A 40 -13.40 -3.56 31.40
N ILE A 41 -13.36 -4.66 30.64
CA ILE A 41 -12.80 -5.92 31.11
C ILE A 41 -11.29 -5.79 31.38
N LEU A 42 -10.55 -5.11 30.49
CA LEU A 42 -9.11 -4.93 30.65
C LEU A 42 -8.76 -4.03 31.87
N SER A 43 -9.58 -3.02 32.15
CA SER A 43 -9.43 -2.16 33.33
C SER A 43 -9.59 -2.94 34.65
N VAL A 44 -10.60 -3.82 34.73
CA VAL A 44 -10.85 -4.65 35.92
C VAL A 44 -9.69 -5.64 36.16
N VAL A 45 -9.12 -6.22 35.10
CA VAL A 45 -8.00 -7.16 35.21
C VAL A 45 -6.73 -6.46 35.71
N ILE A 46 -6.46 -5.24 35.23
CA ILE A 46 -5.29 -4.45 35.69
C ILE A 46 -5.46 -4.02 37.15
N ALA A 47 -6.66 -3.59 37.56
CA ALA A 47 -6.95 -3.23 38.95
C ALA A 47 -6.81 -4.43 39.90
N PHE A 48 -7.21 -5.63 39.49
CA PHE A 48 -7.05 -6.84 40.28
C PHE A 48 -5.57 -7.22 40.47
N PHE A 49 -4.74 -7.04 39.44
CA PHE A 49 -3.30 -7.26 39.54
C PHE A 49 -2.60 -6.30 40.51
N PHE A 50 -3.02 -5.03 40.53
CA PHE A 50 -2.48 -4.06 41.49
C PHE A 50 -2.97 -4.29 42.93
N LEU A 51 -4.21 -4.76 43.12
CA LEU A 51 -4.74 -5.10 44.44
C LEU A 51 -3.99 -6.30 45.07
N VAL A 52 -3.69 -7.32 44.27
CA VAL A 52 -2.94 -8.51 44.72
C VAL A 52 -1.47 -8.16 45.03
N PHE A 53 -0.87 -7.21 44.30
CA PHE A 53 0.50 -6.75 44.57
C PHE A 53 0.58 -5.86 45.83
N ALA A 54 -0.45 -5.09 46.14
CA ALA A 54 -0.50 -4.21 47.32
C ALA A 54 -0.67 -4.98 48.65
N ILE A 55 -1.32 -6.16 48.64
CA ILE A 55 -1.51 -7.00 49.84
C ILE A 55 -0.25 -7.85 50.12
N GLY A 56 0.62 -8.08 49.14
CA GLY A 56 1.83 -8.90 49.27
C GLY A 56 3.04 -8.21 49.91
N SER A 57 2.94 -6.94 50.33
CA SER A 57 4.06 -6.16 50.89
C SER A 57 3.73 -5.54 52.25
N GLN A 58 3.09 -6.30 53.15
CA GLN A 58 3.02 -5.95 54.56
C GLN A 58 3.88 -6.94 55.36
N ALA A 59 5.18 -6.62 55.46
CA ALA A 59 6.03 -7.19 56.49
C ALA A 59 5.52 -6.64 57.84
N SER A 60 5.11 -7.55 58.71
CA SER A 60 4.74 -7.28 60.09
C SER A 60 6.00 -7.21 60.94
N ASP A 61 6.35 -6.01 61.40
CA ASP A 61 7.36 -5.79 62.43
C ASP A 61 6.74 -5.93 63.82
N GLU A 62 7.23 -6.94 64.53
CA GLU A 62 7.55 -7.10 65.96
C GLU A 62 6.79 -6.31 67.04
N ASP A 63 6.26 -7.06 68.02
CA ASP A 63 6.15 -6.62 69.41
C ASP A 63 7.01 -7.55 70.30
N GLU A 64 7.90 -6.90 71.07
CA GLU A 64 8.81 -7.44 72.08
C GLU A 64 8.08 -7.74 73.41
N ALA A 65 8.31 -8.91 74.01
CA ALA A 65 8.10 -9.16 75.44
C ALA A 65 8.91 -10.36 75.96
N ASP A 66 10.07 -10.04 76.52
CA ASP A 66 10.78 -10.58 77.69
C ASP A 66 10.64 -12.07 78.14
N SER A 67 11.83 -12.65 78.37
CA SER A 67 12.22 -13.65 79.40
C SER A 67 11.97 -15.16 79.21
N HIS A 68 13.09 -15.89 79.34
CA HIS A 68 13.30 -17.29 79.76
C HIS A 68 13.60 -18.41 78.72
N ALA A 69 14.84 -18.93 78.83
CA ALA A 69 15.36 -20.24 78.42
C ALA A 69 15.32 -20.60 76.92
N SER A 70 16.49 -20.61 76.27
CA SER A 70 16.67 -20.91 74.85
C SER A 70 16.25 -22.35 74.50
N PRO A 71 15.19 -22.58 73.71
CA PRO A 71 14.94 -23.88 73.14
C PRO A 71 15.85 -24.08 71.92
N LYS A 72 16.48 -25.24 71.81
CA LYS A 72 17.30 -25.60 70.64
C LYS A 72 16.38 -25.83 69.44
N VAL A 73 16.22 -24.81 68.60
CA VAL A 73 15.35 -24.86 67.41
C VAL A 73 16.03 -25.67 66.30
N HIS A 74 15.46 -26.82 65.95
CA HIS A 74 15.84 -27.57 64.75
C HIS A 74 15.13 -26.97 63.53
N TYR A 75 15.87 -26.33 62.62
CA TYR A 75 15.35 -25.90 61.33
C TYR A 75 15.37 -27.06 60.33
N VAL A 76 14.22 -27.33 59.70
CA VAL A 76 14.11 -28.26 58.57
C VAL A 76 13.82 -27.43 57.32
N VAL A 77 14.83 -27.28 56.47
CA VAL A 77 14.67 -26.61 55.17
C VAL A 77 13.94 -27.54 54.22
N LYS A 78 12.65 -27.30 53.97
CA LYS A 78 11.86 -28.03 52.98
C LYS A 78 11.96 -27.33 51.63
N LYS A 79 12.49 -28.01 50.60
CA LYS A 79 12.46 -27.51 49.21
C LYS A 79 11.02 -27.53 48.69
N VAL A 80 10.40 -26.37 48.61
CA VAL A 80 9.04 -26.20 48.06
C VAL A 80 9.12 -25.78 46.58
N GLY A 81 8.17 -26.24 45.76
CA GLY A 81 8.04 -25.80 44.35
C GLY A 81 8.93 -26.49 43.31
N THR A 82 9.60 -27.60 43.66
CA THR A 82 10.45 -28.37 42.73
C THR A 82 9.68 -28.94 41.53
N THR A 83 8.45 -29.39 41.75
CA THR A 83 7.54 -29.89 40.70
C THR A 83 7.16 -28.78 39.72
N ARG A 84 6.71 -27.63 40.23
CA ARG A 84 6.38 -26.44 39.43
C ARG A 84 7.57 -25.95 38.61
N LEU A 85 8.79 -25.99 39.17
CA LEU A 85 10.01 -25.61 38.45
C LEU A 85 10.32 -26.59 37.31
N ALA A 86 10.19 -27.90 37.54
CA ALA A 86 10.39 -28.92 36.50
C ALA A 86 9.37 -28.77 35.36
N GLU A 87 8.11 -28.53 35.69
CA GLU A 87 7.05 -28.26 34.71
C GLU A 87 7.31 -26.97 33.91
N ALA A 88 7.74 -25.89 34.57
CA ALA A 88 8.08 -24.63 33.90
C ALA A 88 9.22 -24.82 32.89
N LYS A 89 10.28 -25.54 33.28
CA LYS A 89 11.41 -25.87 32.38
C LYS A 89 10.97 -26.77 31.22
N ALA A 90 10.05 -27.71 31.45
CA ALA A 90 9.53 -28.55 30.37
C ALA A 90 8.70 -27.72 29.37
N LYS A 91 7.84 -26.81 29.85
CA LYS A 91 7.07 -25.88 29.02
C LYS A 91 7.97 -24.95 28.22
N GLU A 92 9.01 -24.41 28.83
CA GLU A 92 10.00 -23.55 28.16
C GLU A 92 10.68 -24.28 26.99
N LYS A 93 11.11 -25.53 27.20
CA LYS A 93 11.71 -26.35 26.13
C LYS A 93 10.74 -26.57 24.96
N ILE A 94 9.48 -26.85 25.25
CA ILE A 94 8.44 -27.03 24.22
C ILE A 94 8.22 -25.71 23.47
N LEU A 95 8.09 -24.60 24.19
CA LEU A 95 7.88 -23.27 23.61
C LEU A 95 9.06 -22.86 22.71
N ASN A 96 10.30 -23.10 23.14
CA ASN A 96 11.48 -22.81 22.35
C ASN A 96 11.55 -23.68 21.08
N LYS A 97 11.15 -24.95 21.17
CA LYS A 97 11.06 -25.82 19.99
C LYS A 97 10.00 -25.33 19.01
N GLU A 98 8.82 -24.94 19.49
CA GLU A 98 7.74 -24.40 18.67
C GLU A 98 8.14 -23.06 18.01
N LYS A 99 8.83 -22.19 18.76
CA LYS A 99 9.37 -20.93 18.25
C LYS A 99 10.37 -21.18 17.13
N SER A 100 11.32 -22.09 17.33
CA SER A 100 12.31 -22.47 16.31
C SER A 100 11.64 -23.05 15.05
N THR A 101 10.61 -23.90 15.19
CA THR A 101 9.88 -24.42 14.02
C THR A 101 9.15 -23.33 13.26
N LYS A 102 8.51 -22.39 13.97
CA LYS A 102 7.81 -21.26 13.35
C LYS A 102 8.79 -20.32 12.63
N GLU A 103 9.93 -20.01 13.24
CA GLU A 103 10.98 -19.21 12.62
C GLU A 103 11.48 -19.84 11.31
N ALA A 104 11.70 -21.16 11.30
CA ALA A 104 12.10 -21.87 10.08
C ALA A 104 11.00 -21.87 8.99
N GLU A 105 9.72 -21.91 9.37
CA GLU A 105 8.60 -21.77 8.43
C GLU A 105 8.51 -20.35 7.85
N TYR A 106 8.69 -19.32 8.67
CA TYR A 106 8.72 -17.92 8.22
C TYR A 106 9.86 -17.67 7.23
N GLU A 107 11.07 -18.16 7.50
CA GLU A 107 12.20 -18.02 6.56
C GLU A 107 11.94 -18.71 5.22
N LYS A 108 11.26 -19.86 5.22
CA LYS A 108 10.89 -20.56 3.97
C LYS A 108 9.89 -19.72 3.18
N LEU A 109 8.87 -19.20 3.84
CA LEU A 109 7.84 -18.38 3.20
C LEU A 109 8.41 -17.09 2.63
N GLU A 110 9.35 -16.45 3.33
CA GLU A 110 10.06 -15.25 2.86
C GLU A 110 10.92 -15.54 1.62
N LYS A 111 11.61 -16.68 1.59
CA LYS A 111 12.36 -17.15 0.41
C LYS A 111 11.45 -17.47 -0.77
N GLU A 112 10.26 -18.02 -0.54
CA GLU A 112 9.29 -18.26 -1.61
C GLU A 112 8.69 -16.97 -2.15
N LEU A 113 8.33 -16.02 -1.27
CA LEU A 113 7.81 -14.71 -1.68
C LEU A 113 8.83 -13.93 -2.50
N SER A 114 10.09 -13.87 -2.06
CA SER A 114 11.15 -13.19 -2.81
C SER A 114 11.41 -13.84 -4.17
N ARG A 115 11.40 -15.19 -4.26
CA ARG A 115 11.49 -15.89 -5.56
C ARG A 115 10.30 -15.61 -6.46
N ALA A 116 9.08 -15.58 -5.91
CA ALA A 116 7.87 -15.28 -6.66
C ALA A 116 7.86 -13.84 -7.18
N GLN A 117 8.30 -12.88 -6.37
CA GLN A 117 8.46 -11.49 -6.79
C GLN A 117 9.50 -11.35 -7.90
N ALA A 118 10.69 -11.94 -7.74
CA ALA A 118 11.73 -11.93 -8.77
C ALA A 118 11.26 -12.62 -10.07
N ALA A 119 10.46 -13.67 -9.99
CA ALA A 119 9.88 -14.32 -11.17
C ALA A 119 8.85 -13.42 -11.87
N LYS A 120 7.98 -12.73 -11.11
CA LYS A 120 7.04 -11.75 -11.67
C LYS A 120 7.75 -10.60 -12.36
N GLU A 121 8.76 -10.02 -11.72
CA GLU A 121 9.54 -8.92 -12.31
C GLU A 121 10.23 -9.36 -13.60
N LYS A 122 10.79 -10.57 -13.64
CA LYS A 122 11.37 -11.14 -14.88
C LYS A 122 10.32 -11.31 -15.98
N GLN A 123 9.15 -11.83 -15.64
CA GLN A 123 8.05 -11.99 -16.60
C GLN A 123 7.56 -10.64 -17.13
N GLU A 124 7.39 -9.63 -16.27
CA GLU A 124 6.99 -8.28 -16.68
C GLU A 124 8.05 -7.62 -17.57
N ALA A 125 9.34 -7.78 -17.23
CA ALA A 125 10.43 -7.27 -18.05
C ALA A 125 10.48 -7.94 -19.43
N GLU A 126 10.27 -9.25 -19.50
CA GLU A 126 10.23 -10.00 -20.75
C GLU A 126 9.02 -9.62 -21.61
N GLN A 127 7.83 -9.50 -21.02
CA GLN A 127 6.63 -9.02 -21.71
C GLN A 127 6.84 -7.60 -22.27
N LYS A 128 7.43 -6.70 -21.49
CA LYS A 128 7.72 -5.33 -21.92
C LYS A 128 8.75 -5.31 -23.06
N ALA A 129 9.75 -6.18 -23.02
CA ALA A 129 10.72 -6.32 -24.11
C ALA A 129 10.07 -6.87 -25.39
N GLN A 130 9.21 -7.89 -25.27
CA GLN A 130 8.46 -8.45 -26.39
C GLN A 130 7.51 -7.43 -27.01
N GLN A 131 6.76 -6.66 -26.20
CA GLN A 131 5.90 -5.58 -26.68
C GLN A 131 6.69 -4.50 -27.42
N LYS A 132 7.86 -4.09 -26.90
CA LYS A 132 8.71 -3.09 -27.56
C LYS A 132 9.27 -3.60 -28.89
N ALA A 133 9.63 -4.89 -28.95
CA ALA A 133 10.09 -5.53 -30.18
C ALA A 133 8.96 -5.68 -31.22
N ALA A 134 7.73 -5.98 -30.79
CA ALA A 134 6.56 -6.05 -31.65
C ALA A 134 6.20 -4.67 -32.23
N ALA A 135 6.15 -3.63 -31.37
CA ALA A 135 5.91 -2.25 -31.80
C ALA A 135 6.95 -1.76 -32.82
N ALA A 136 8.24 -2.07 -32.60
CA ALA A 136 9.30 -1.72 -33.55
C ALA A 136 9.18 -2.45 -34.90
N LYS A 137 8.64 -3.67 -34.91
CA LYS A 137 8.36 -4.41 -36.16
C LYS A 137 7.17 -3.82 -36.90
N GLU A 138 6.10 -3.47 -36.20
CA GLU A 138 4.93 -2.78 -36.79
C GLU A 138 5.32 -1.43 -37.38
N GLU A 139 6.11 -0.63 -36.66
CA GLU A 139 6.55 0.69 -37.14
C GLU A 139 7.39 0.57 -38.42
N LYS A 140 8.31 -0.43 -38.49
CA LYS A 140 9.07 -0.71 -39.71
C LYS A 140 8.19 -1.19 -40.87
N ALA A 141 7.18 -2.02 -40.61
CA ALA A 141 6.25 -2.49 -41.63
C ALA A 141 5.39 -1.34 -42.17
N GLN A 142 4.88 -0.47 -41.29
CA GLN A 142 4.13 0.72 -41.68
C GLN A 142 4.99 1.71 -42.47
N ALA A 143 6.26 1.91 -42.09
CA ALA A 143 7.19 2.75 -42.83
C ALA A 143 7.49 2.18 -44.24
N ALA A 144 7.65 0.86 -44.37
CA ALA A 144 7.84 0.19 -45.66
C ALA A 144 6.60 0.30 -46.55
N ALA A 145 5.40 0.09 -46.00
CA ALA A 145 4.14 0.23 -46.72
C ALA A 145 3.92 1.68 -47.21
N ARG A 146 4.24 2.68 -46.36
CA ARG A 146 4.20 4.11 -46.74
C ARG A 146 5.17 4.43 -47.88
N ARG A 147 6.37 3.84 -47.88
CA ARG A 147 7.35 4.03 -48.98
C ARG A 147 6.86 3.41 -50.29
N ALA A 148 6.32 2.19 -50.26
CA ALA A 148 5.78 1.54 -51.44
C ALA A 148 4.57 2.29 -52.04
N ALA A 149 3.68 2.83 -51.20
CA ALA A 149 2.56 3.66 -51.65
C ALA A 149 3.03 4.96 -52.34
N LYS A 150 4.13 5.55 -51.84
CA LYS A 150 4.70 6.77 -52.43
C LYS A 150 5.40 6.54 -53.77
N GLU A 151 5.92 5.34 -54.00
CA GLU A 151 6.60 4.95 -55.24
C GLU A 151 5.60 4.56 -56.35
N ALA A 152 4.44 4.01 -55.98
CA ALA A 152 3.34 3.72 -56.92
C ALA A 152 2.59 4.97 -57.43
N GLN A 153 2.79 6.13 -56.78
CA GLN A 153 2.19 7.41 -57.19
C GLN A 153 3.12 8.29 -58.04
N LYS A 154 4.24 7.77 -58.55
CA LYS A 154 5.17 8.51 -59.41
C LYS A 154 4.65 8.46 -60.87
N PRO A 155 4.07 9.52 -61.44
CA PRO A 155 3.69 9.53 -62.85
C PRO A 155 4.96 9.68 -63.69
N ALA A 156 5.00 8.99 -64.84
CA ALA A 156 5.90 9.33 -65.92
C ALA A 156 5.57 10.75 -66.39
N GLU A 157 6.50 11.69 -66.17
CA GLU A 157 6.45 13.01 -66.77
C GLU A 157 6.82 12.86 -68.26
N GLU A 158 5.82 12.76 -69.12
CA GLU A 158 5.94 13.20 -70.50
C GLU A 158 4.64 13.89 -70.92
N ASP A 159 4.74 15.21 -71.03
CA ASP A 159 3.99 16.13 -71.87
C ASP A 159 2.45 16.11 -71.81
N SER A 160 1.89 17.05 -71.04
CA SER A 160 0.90 17.98 -71.59
C SER A 160 0.62 19.12 -70.61
N SER A 161 0.90 20.33 -71.09
CA SER A 161 0.49 21.61 -70.52
C SER A 161 -1.00 21.72 -70.19
N THR A 162 -1.28 22.61 -69.23
CA THR A 162 -2.59 23.18 -68.80
C THR A 162 -3.34 22.40 -67.72
N SER A 163 -3.21 22.85 -66.46
CA SER A 163 -4.27 23.59 -65.77
C SER A 163 -3.88 23.78 -64.29
N ASP A 164 -4.10 25.00 -63.80
CA ASP A 164 -4.22 25.31 -62.37
C ASP A 164 -4.99 24.23 -61.61
N SER A 165 -4.40 23.69 -60.54
CA SER A 165 -5.18 23.13 -59.43
C SER A 165 -4.33 23.04 -58.17
N HIS A 166 -4.81 23.73 -57.15
CA HIS A 166 -4.41 23.66 -55.76
C HIS A 166 -4.12 22.23 -55.28
N SER A 167 -3.01 22.09 -54.57
CA SER A 167 -2.85 21.05 -53.56
C SER A 167 -3.91 21.29 -52.48
N GLU A 168 -5.07 20.66 -52.64
CA GLU A 168 -6.06 20.50 -51.59
C GLU A 168 -5.41 19.78 -50.41
N THR A 169 -4.91 20.59 -49.49
CA THR A 169 -5.04 20.28 -48.07
C THR A 169 -6.52 19.99 -47.89
N HIS A 170 -6.88 18.74 -47.57
CA HIS A 170 -8.25 18.40 -47.17
C HIS A 170 -8.55 19.11 -45.84
N HIS A 171 -8.72 20.43 -45.90
CA HIS A 171 -9.61 21.16 -45.03
C HIS A 171 -11.01 20.74 -45.46
N SER A 172 -11.45 19.60 -44.93
CA SER A 172 -12.87 19.35 -44.79
C SER A 172 -13.46 20.62 -44.17
N ASN A 173 -14.38 21.24 -44.90
CA ASN A 173 -15.16 22.40 -44.48
C ASN A 173 -15.83 22.11 -43.12
N SER A 174 -15.09 22.26 -42.02
CA SER A 174 -15.66 22.30 -40.70
C SER A 174 -16.16 23.72 -40.51
N HIS A 175 -17.46 23.86 -40.31
CA HIS A 175 -18.01 24.99 -39.59
C HIS A 175 -17.02 25.41 -38.49
N GLU A 176 -16.61 26.67 -38.49
CA GLU A 176 -15.62 27.23 -37.55
C GLU A 176 -15.82 26.65 -36.15
N GLY A 177 -14.92 25.75 -35.76
CA GLY A 177 -14.98 25.11 -34.45
C GLY A 177 -15.36 23.64 -34.43
N ASP A 178 -15.69 22.92 -35.50
CA ASP A 178 -15.86 21.46 -35.47
C ASP A 178 -14.61 20.71 -35.96
N LEU A 179 -14.26 19.59 -35.34
CA LEU A 179 -13.09 18.79 -35.67
C LEU A 179 -13.42 17.30 -35.55
N TYR A 180 -13.18 16.56 -36.63
CA TYR A 180 -13.33 15.11 -36.66
C TYR A 180 -12.03 14.39 -36.26
N THR A 181 -12.09 13.52 -35.25
CA THR A 181 -10.89 12.89 -34.70
C THR A 181 -10.37 11.67 -35.48
N GLY A 182 -11.19 11.05 -36.34
CA GLY A 182 -10.90 9.74 -36.94
C GLY A 182 -9.91 9.77 -38.10
N GLU A 183 -9.80 10.89 -38.81
CA GLU A 183 -9.08 10.97 -40.09
C GLU A 183 -7.68 11.62 -39.97
N SER A 184 -7.38 12.17 -38.80
CA SER A 184 -6.19 13.00 -38.55
C SER A 184 -4.85 12.26 -38.53
N GLY A 185 -4.86 10.92 -38.50
CA GLY A 185 -3.65 10.10 -38.39
C GLY A 185 -2.82 10.33 -37.11
N LYS A 186 -3.31 11.13 -36.17
CA LYS A 186 -2.68 11.49 -34.88
C LYS A 186 -3.60 11.11 -33.71
N ILE A 187 -3.03 11.03 -32.51
CA ILE A 187 -3.82 10.81 -31.30
C ILE A 187 -4.40 12.16 -30.87
N ILE A 188 -5.72 12.29 -30.95
CA ILE A 188 -6.43 13.52 -30.60
C ILE A 188 -7.30 13.28 -29.37
N GLY A 189 -7.12 14.12 -28.35
CA GLY A 189 -7.99 14.18 -27.19
C GLY A 189 -8.77 15.48 -27.08
N ASN A 190 -9.84 15.42 -26.29
CA ASN A 190 -10.67 16.56 -25.97
C ASN A 190 -10.37 17.03 -24.54
N SER A 191 -9.90 18.26 -24.40
CA SER A 191 -9.53 18.86 -23.11
C SER A 191 -10.67 18.93 -22.10
N ARG A 192 -11.93 18.94 -22.56
CA ARG A 192 -13.11 19.00 -21.70
C ARG A 192 -13.53 17.64 -21.15
N SER A 193 -13.46 16.60 -21.98
CA SER A 193 -13.91 15.24 -21.59
C SER A 193 -12.78 14.33 -21.11
N HIS A 194 -11.52 14.72 -21.34
CA HIS A 194 -10.34 13.88 -21.13
C HIS A 194 -10.45 12.53 -21.86
N ILE A 195 -11.03 12.52 -23.07
CA ILE A 195 -11.13 11.32 -23.91
C ILE A 195 -10.24 11.50 -25.14
N TYR A 196 -9.39 10.51 -25.43
CA TYR A 196 -8.56 10.47 -26.65
C TYR A 196 -8.95 9.36 -27.62
N HIS A 197 -8.70 9.61 -28.90
CA HIS A 197 -8.84 8.65 -29.99
C HIS A 197 -7.48 8.31 -30.57
N VAL A 198 -7.30 7.04 -30.97
CA VAL A 198 -6.13 6.60 -31.72
C VAL A 198 -6.47 6.48 -33.21
N PRO A 199 -5.49 6.62 -34.11
CA PRO A 199 -5.71 6.43 -35.55
C PRO A 199 -6.28 5.04 -35.85
N GLY A 200 -7.28 4.96 -36.74
CA GLY A 200 -7.91 3.71 -37.14
C GLY A 200 -9.10 3.27 -36.26
N GLN A 201 -9.43 4.00 -35.20
CA GLN A 201 -10.70 3.86 -34.48
C GLN A 201 -11.77 4.80 -35.04
N ALA A 202 -13.05 4.49 -34.77
CA ALA A 202 -14.14 5.38 -35.13
C ALA A 202 -13.97 6.74 -34.42
N GLY A 203 -13.83 7.80 -35.23
CA GLY A 203 -13.72 9.17 -34.74
C GLY A 203 -15.06 9.74 -34.29
N TYR A 204 -15.00 10.94 -33.72
CA TYR A 204 -16.18 11.76 -33.46
C TYR A 204 -15.89 13.23 -33.74
N HIS A 205 -16.97 13.99 -33.88
CA HIS A 205 -16.96 15.43 -34.04
C HIS A 205 -16.88 16.11 -32.68
N MET A 206 -15.96 17.06 -32.53
CA MET A 206 -15.77 17.83 -31.31
C MET A 206 -15.34 19.26 -31.60
N ASN A 207 -15.43 20.12 -30.59
CA ASN A 207 -14.98 21.50 -30.80
C ASN A 207 -13.45 21.56 -30.98
N SER A 208 -12.97 22.13 -32.10
CA SER A 208 -11.54 22.25 -32.43
C SER A 208 -10.73 23.03 -31.39
N ALA A 209 -11.35 23.98 -30.68
CA ALA A 209 -10.71 24.73 -29.59
C ALA A 209 -10.35 23.85 -28.38
N ASN A 210 -10.97 22.68 -28.24
CA ASN A 210 -10.68 21.71 -27.18
C ASN A 210 -9.74 20.59 -27.66
N ALA A 211 -9.22 20.67 -28.88
CA ALA A 211 -8.36 19.63 -29.42
C ALA A 211 -6.96 19.68 -28.78
N VAL A 212 -6.53 18.53 -28.25
CA VAL A 212 -5.18 18.31 -27.73
C VAL A 212 -4.57 17.16 -28.51
N TYR A 213 -3.38 17.37 -29.07
CA TYR A 213 -2.67 16.38 -29.86
C TYR A 213 -1.60 15.71 -29.01
N PHE A 214 -1.49 14.38 -29.12
CA PHE A 214 -0.47 13.60 -28.42
C PHE A 214 0.41 12.85 -29.41
N ASP A 215 1.69 12.72 -29.07
CA ASP A 215 2.66 11.93 -29.83
C ASP A 215 2.51 10.43 -29.55
N SER A 216 2.06 10.06 -28.34
CA SER A 216 1.81 8.67 -27.96
C SER A 216 0.59 8.49 -27.05
N GLU A 217 0.01 7.28 -27.06
CA GLU A 217 -1.12 6.92 -26.19
C GLU A 217 -0.74 7.04 -24.71
N ARG A 218 0.53 6.76 -24.39
CA ARG A 218 1.05 6.87 -23.04
C ARG A 218 1.10 8.32 -22.56
N ASP A 219 1.40 9.28 -23.44
CA ASP A 219 1.40 10.70 -23.07
C ASP A 219 -0.01 11.19 -22.75
N ALA A 220 -1.01 10.76 -23.51
CA ALA A 220 -2.41 11.04 -23.22
C ALA A 220 -2.83 10.50 -21.85
N ILE A 221 -2.47 9.25 -21.54
CA ILE A 221 -2.75 8.62 -20.24
C ILE A 221 -2.03 9.34 -19.10
N ASN A 222 -0.76 9.71 -19.28
CA ASN A 222 0.01 10.45 -18.28
C ASN A 222 -0.60 11.83 -17.99
N GLN A 223 -1.20 12.47 -19.00
CA GLN A 223 -1.94 13.72 -18.87
C GLN A 223 -3.38 13.53 -18.33
N GLY A 224 -3.76 12.30 -17.94
CA GLY A 224 -5.05 11.99 -17.32
C GLY A 224 -6.18 11.73 -18.30
N TYR A 225 -5.89 11.49 -19.59
CA TYR A 225 -6.91 11.17 -20.59
C TYR A 225 -7.18 9.66 -20.64
N ARG A 226 -8.44 9.30 -20.89
CA ARG A 226 -8.92 7.92 -21.06
C ARG A 226 -9.20 7.62 -22.52
N LYS A 227 -8.99 6.36 -22.93
CA LYS A 227 -9.29 5.88 -24.28
C LYS A 227 -10.79 5.95 -24.58
N ALA A 228 -11.12 6.36 -25.81
CA ALA A 228 -12.46 6.24 -26.35
C ALA A 228 -12.91 4.78 -26.46
N MET A 229 -14.22 4.55 -26.34
CA MET A 229 -14.83 3.21 -26.42
C MET A 229 -15.46 2.92 -27.79
N ARG A 230 -15.27 3.81 -28.77
CA ARG A 230 -15.90 3.73 -30.10
C ARG A 230 -15.02 2.99 -31.09
#